data_AF-A0A954EN61-F1
#
_entry.id   AF-A0A954EN61-F1
#
_cell.length_a   1.000
_cell.length_b   1.000
_cell.length_c   1.000
_cell.angle_alpha   90.00
_cell.angle_beta   90.00
_cell.angle_gamma   90.00
#
_symmetry.space_group_name_H-M   'P 1'
#
loop_
_entity.id
_entity.type
_entity.pdbx_description
1 polymer ?
#
loop_
_entity_poly.entity_id
_entity_poly.type
_entity_poly.pdbx_seq_one_letter_code
_entity_poly.pdbx_strand_id
1 'polypeptide(L)'
;MSRALHCRNLILAFLFAFTFIGCGGDANRNPPPAPNTTDESAQNSSPAAPELTADGKQRVAVVFSGGHETNPIDHGRPVALIGPALGVTPETFREAFSDVRPSPGGAPPSRERAMSNKETLMKVLAPHGITNEQLDTVSNYYRYNPSRGEMWPTRPAKAVAIVENGVVTSFEITDGGAGYSSPPSVTVPGVANAALEVQLSFGKQLDQNGSVTAINVENR
;
A
#
# COMPACT_ATOMS: atom_id res chain seq x y z
N MET A 1 18.57 -21.44 -34.06
CA MET A 1 17.98 -21.68 -32.73
C MET A 1 17.68 -20.32 -32.12
N SER A 2 16.50 -19.80 -32.43
CA SER A 2 16.12 -18.40 -32.16
C SER A 2 15.11 -18.31 -31.03
N ARG A 3 15.24 -17.21 -30.30
CA ARG A 3 14.55 -16.81 -29.08
C ARG A 3 13.01 -16.96 -29.18
N ALA A 4 12.41 -17.45 -28.10
CA ALA A 4 11.03 -17.12 -27.74
C ALA A 4 11.03 -16.59 -26.29
N LEU A 5 11.34 -15.29 -26.17
CA LEU A 5 10.80 -14.43 -25.12
C LEU A 5 9.26 -14.41 -25.26
N HIS A 6 8.56 -14.20 -24.14
CA HIS A 6 7.13 -13.88 -23.99
C HIS A 6 6.20 -14.98 -23.48
N CYS A 7 6.44 -15.48 -22.26
CA CYS A 7 5.33 -16.01 -21.44
C CYS A 7 5.65 -16.01 -19.93
N ARG A 8 5.99 -14.86 -19.33
CA ARG A 8 6.32 -14.76 -17.88
C ARG A 8 5.64 -13.61 -17.15
N ASN A 9 4.56 -13.04 -17.70
CA ASN A 9 3.94 -11.81 -17.16
C ASN A 9 2.45 -11.91 -16.84
N LEU A 10 1.91 -13.11 -16.60
CA LEU A 10 0.48 -13.28 -16.34
C LEU A 10 0.20 -14.34 -15.26
N ILE A 11 0.64 -14.10 -14.03
CA ILE A 11 0.09 -14.81 -12.86
C ILE A 11 -0.35 -13.77 -11.85
N LEU A 12 -1.41 -13.08 -12.27
CA LEU A 12 -2.25 -12.16 -11.53
C LEU A 12 -2.82 -12.84 -10.26
N ALA A 13 -2.46 -12.31 -9.10
CA ALA A 13 -3.41 -11.83 -8.09
C ALA A 13 -4.63 -12.69 -7.72
N PHE A 14 -4.49 -13.92 -7.21
CA PHE A 14 -5.65 -14.62 -6.64
C PHE A 14 -5.30 -15.64 -5.54
N LEU A 15 -4.31 -15.33 -4.68
CA LEU A 15 -3.92 -16.26 -3.60
C LEU A 15 -4.47 -16.02 -2.20
N PHE A 16 -5.44 -15.13 -2.08
CA PHE A 16 -6.33 -15.15 -0.93
C PHE A 16 -7.76 -15.33 -1.41
N ALA A 17 -8.12 -16.47 -1.99
CA ALA A 17 -9.52 -16.89 -1.94
C ALA A 17 -9.70 -17.79 -0.72
N PHE A 18 -9.67 -17.20 0.49
CA PHE A 18 -10.38 -17.80 1.61
C PHE A 18 -11.82 -17.36 1.51
N THR A 19 -12.56 -18.07 0.66
CA THR A 19 -14.02 -18.03 0.73
C THR A 19 -14.40 -18.73 2.03
N PHE A 20 -14.83 -17.96 3.02
CA PHE A 20 -15.65 -18.48 4.12
C PHE A 20 -16.90 -19.07 3.48
N ILE A 21 -17.05 -20.40 3.53
CA ILE A 21 -18.35 -21.01 3.35
C ILE A 21 -18.92 -21.18 4.75
N GLY A 22 -19.74 -20.21 5.15
CA GLY A 22 -20.67 -20.37 6.27
C GLY A 22 -21.87 -21.19 5.81
N CYS A 23 -22.08 -22.35 6.44
CA CYS A 23 -23.39 -22.99 6.50
C CYS A 23 -24.15 -22.42 7.70
N GLY A 24 -25.44 -22.09 7.52
CA GLY A 24 -26.37 -21.73 8.59
C GLY A 24 -27.13 -20.46 8.27
N GLY A 25 -28.37 -20.60 7.81
CA GLY A 25 -29.22 -19.50 7.38
C GLY A 25 -29.72 -18.62 8.53
N ASP A 26 -29.90 -17.35 8.20
CA ASP A 26 -31.04 -16.55 8.64
C ASP A 26 -31.19 -15.36 7.68
N ALA A 27 -32.44 -15.08 7.34
CA ALA A 27 -32.86 -14.04 6.43
C ALA A 27 -32.53 -12.64 6.99
N ASN A 28 -32.36 -11.68 6.07
CA ASN A 28 -32.25 -10.24 6.28
C ASN A 28 -30.83 -9.70 6.60
N ARG A 29 -30.00 -9.56 5.56
CA ARG A 29 -28.92 -8.56 5.53
C ARG A 29 -29.03 -7.78 4.22
N ASN A 30 -29.29 -6.49 4.35
CA ASN A 30 -29.26 -5.55 3.24
C ASN A 30 -27.94 -5.69 2.45
N PRO A 31 -27.97 -5.58 1.11
CA PRO A 31 -26.74 -5.46 0.34
C PRO A 31 -25.95 -4.23 0.81
N PRO A 32 -24.60 -4.25 0.77
CA PRO A 32 -23.83 -3.02 0.94
C PRO A 32 -24.31 -2.02 -0.12
N PRO A 33 -24.50 -0.74 0.22
CA PRO A 33 -24.98 0.24 -0.75
C PRO A 33 -24.00 0.28 -1.94
N ALA A 34 -24.56 0.18 -3.15
CA ALA A 34 -23.82 0.43 -4.37
C ALA A 34 -23.19 1.83 -4.31
N PRO A 35 -21.99 2.05 -4.89
CA PRO A 35 -21.51 3.41 -5.06
C PRO A 35 -22.49 4.15 -5.97
N ASN A 36 -23.15 5.17 -5.42
CA ASN A 36 -24.01 6.08 -6.16
C ASN A 36 -23.21 6.74 -7.29
N THR A 37 -23.49 6.35 -8.53
CA THR A 37 -23.20 7.13 -9.72
C THR A 37 -24.36 8.07 -9.98
N THR A 38 -24.25 9.32 -9.54
CA THR A 38 -24.80 10.47 -10.28
C THR A 38 -24.16 11.77 -9.80
N ASP A 39 -23.87 12.61 -10.77
CA ASP A 39 -23.15 13.88 -10.74
C ASP A 39 -23.39 14.78 -9.54
N GLU A 40 -22.31 15.27 -8.94
CA GLU A 40 -22.27 16.65 -8.44
C GLU A 40 -20.87 17.25 -8.64
N SER A 41 -20.81 18.16 -9.60
CA SER A 41 -19.71 19.06 -9.87
C SER A 41 -19.35 19.89 -8.64
N ALA A 42 -18.18 19.69 -8.05
CA ALA A 42 -17.55 20.69 -7.20
C ALA A 42 -16.02 20.52 -7.14
N GLN A 43 -15.36 21.49 -7.77
CA GLN A 43 -14.10 22.09 -7.34
C GLN A 43 -12.82 21.28 -7.55
N ASN A 44 -12.40 21.35 -8.81
CA ASN A 44 -11.02 21.59 -9.23
C ASN A 44 -10.20 22.32 -8.15
N SER A 45 -9.53 21.57 -7.28
CA SER A 45 -8.54 22.11 -6.37
C SER A 45 -7.25 22.26 -7.18
N SER A 46 -7.14 23.40 -7.85
CA SER A 46 -5.86 23.94 -8.28
C SER A 46 -4.87 23.77 -7.12
N PRO A 47 -3.62 23.34 -7.36
CA PRO A 47 -2.61 23.42 -6.32
C PRO A 47 -2.61 24.86 -5.81
N ALA A 48 -2.82 25.02 -4.50
CA ALA A 48 -2.88 26.33 -3.87
C ALA A 48 -1.63 27.11 -4.26
N ALA A 49 -1.85 28.33 -4.78
CA ALA A 49 -0.78 29.22 -5.15
C ALA A 49 0.18 29.38 -3.95
N PRO A 50 1.49 29.49 -4.19
CA PRO A 50 2.46 29.65 -3.12
C PRO A 50 2.09 30.85 -2.25
N GLU A 51 1.83 30.59 -0.97
CA GLU A 51 1.50 31.64 -0.01
C GLU A 51 2.81 32.17 0.59
N LEU A 52 3.07 33.46 0.38
CA LEU A 52 4.23 34.15 0.94
C LEU A 52 3.96 34.44 2.41
N THR A 53 4.84 33.95 3.29
CA THR A 53 4.79 34.31 4.71
C THR A 53 5.49 35.65 4.94
N ALA A 54 5.09 36.37 5.99
CA ALA A 54 5.62 37.69 6.34
C ALA A 54 7.15 37.73 6.54
N ASP A 55 7.79 36.58 6.73
CA ASP A 55 9.23 36.42 6.98
C ASP A 55 10.06 36.25 5.70
N GLY A 56 9.49 36.49 4.51
CA GLY A 56 10.18 36.31 3.22
C GLY A 56 10.34 34.85 2.79
N LYS A 57 9.75 33.91 3.53
CA LYS A 57 9.72 32.48 3.21
C LYS A 57 8.47 32.15 2.41
N GLN A 58 8.65 31.36 1.35
CA GLN A 58 7.56 30.89 0.51
C GLN A 58 7.12 29.50 0.98
N ARG A 59 5.81 29.30 1.15
CA ARG A 59 5.23 27.98 1.39
C ARG A 59 4.80 27.38 0.06
N VAL A 60 5.33 26.21 -0.25
CA VAL A 60 5.05 25.51 -1.52
C VAL A 60 4.48 24.14 -1.22
N ALA A 61 3.31 23.83 -1.80
CA ALA A 61 2.74 22.50 -1.69
C ALA A 61 3.66 21.45 -2.34
N VAL A 62 3.95 20.39 -1.60
CA VAL A 62 4.79 19.28 -2.06
C VAL A 62 3.96 18.33 -2.93
N VAL A 63 4.54 17.86 -4.02
CA VAL A 63 3.94 16.84 -4.89
C VAL A 63 4.62 15.50 -4.65
N PHE A 64 3.83 14.51 -4.20
CA PHE A 64 4.26 13.11 -4.07
C PHE A 64 3.86 12.31 -5.31
N SER A 65 4.72 11.38 -5.74
CA SER A 65 4.44 10.45 -6.84
C SER A 65 5.11 9.10 -6.61
N GLY A 66 4.54 8.02 -7.16
CA GLY A 66 5.06 6.65 -6.94
C GLY A 66 4.88 6.17 -5.49
N GLY A 67 5.80 5.34 -4.99
CA GLY A 67 5.83 4.87 -3.61
C GLY A 67 4.99 3.63 -3.33
N HIS A 68 4.58 2.93 -4.40
CA HIS A 68 3.77 1.71 -4.34
C HIS A 68 4.48 0.53 -5.02
N GLU A 69 5.78 0.66 -5.23
CA GLU A 69 6.60 -0.40 -5.77
C GLU A 69 6.73 -1.53 -4.73
N THR A 70 6.67 -2.76 -5.21
CA THR A 70 6.83 -3.95 -4.37
C THR A 70 8.15 -4.62 -4.68
N ASN A 71 8.68 -5.38 -3.72
CA ASN A 71 9.87 -6.17 -3.98
C ASN A 71 9.55 -7.21 -5.08
N PRO A 72 10.41 -7.37 -6.11
CA PRO A 72 10.19 -8.35 -7.17
C PRO A 72 9.94 -9.78 -6.67
N ILE A 73 10.53 -10.16 -5.53
CA ILE A 73 10.34 -11.47 -4.88
C ILE A 73 8.90 -11.63 -4.38
N ASP A 74 8.23 -10.54 -4.04
CA ASP A 74 6.86 -10.54 -3.52
C ASP A 74 5.83 -10.64 -4.64
N HIS A 75 6.26 -10.63 -5.91
CA HIS A 75 5.43 -10.82 -7.10
C HIS A 75 4.20 -9.89 -7.13
N GLY A 76 4.39 -8.61 -6.76
CA GLY A 76 3.33 -7.60 -6.69
C GLY A 76 2.69 -7.47 -5.31
N ARG A 77 2.91 -8.39 -4.36
CA ARG A 77 2.30 -8.27 -3.02
C ARG A 77 3.00 -7.18 -2.20
N PRO A 78 2.26 -6.30 -1.49
CA PRO A 78 2.85 -5.29 -0.62
C PRO A 78 3.28 -5.89 0.73
N VAL A 79 4.22 -6.85 0.72
CA VAL A 79 4.67 -7.54 1.94
C VAL A 79 5.32 -6.57 2.94
N ALA A 80 5.92 -5.48 2.45
CA ALA A 80 6.41 -4.37 3.28
C ALA A 80 5.31 -3.74 4.16
N LEU A 81 4.05 -3.79 3.72
CA LEU A 81 2.90 -3.35 4.52
C LEU A 81 2.31 -4.50 5.35
N ILE A 82 2.15 -5.68 4.73
CA ILE A 82 1.44 -6.81 5.36
C ILE A 82 2.19 -7.35 6.58
N GLY A 83 3.52 -7.49 6.52
CA GLY A 83 4.31 -7.98 7.64
C GLY A 83 4.12 -7.11 8.88
N PRO A 84 4.45 -5.80 8.82
CA PRO A 84 4.25 -4.87 9.93
C PRO A 84 2.79 -4.75 10.38
N ALA A 85 1.82 -4.85 9.47
CA ALA A 85 0.40 -4.88 9.82
C ALA A 85 0.04 -6.08 10.72
N LEU A 86 0.69 -7.23 10.52
CA LEU A 86 0.58 -8.41 11.37
C LEU A 86 1.51 -8.36 12.60
N GLY A 87 2.42 -7.38 12.67
CA GLY A 87 3.42 -7.27 13.74
C GLY A 87 4.62 -8.20 13.57
N VAL A 88 4.91 -8.65 12.36
CA VAL A 88 6.11 -9.43 12.02
C VAL A 88 6.94 -8.70 10.98
N THR A 89 8.18 -9.13 10.77
CA THR A 89 9.00 -8.57 9.68
C THR A 89 8.49 -9.07 8.32
N PRO A 90 8.76 -8.33 7.22
CA PRO A 90 8.52 -8.82 5.87
C PRO A 90 9.16 -10.20 5.60
N GLU A 91 10.33 -10.47 6.18
CA GLU A 91 11.07 -11.72 6.02
C GLU A 91 10.34 -12.90 6.68
N THR A 92 9.90 -12.74 7.93
CA THR A 92 9.07 -13.74 8.63
C THR A 92 7.77 -14.01 7.87
N PHE A 93 7.15 -12.97 7.32
CA PHE A 93 5.97 -13.16 6.49
C PHE A 93 6.29 -13.94 5.20
N ARG A 94 7.41 -13.66 4.52
CA ARG A 94 7.82 -14.42 3.33
C ARG A 94 8.08 -15.89 3.64
N GLU A 95 8.71 -16.18 4.78
CA GLU A 95 8.93 -17.54 5.27
C GLU A 95 7.60 -18.27 5.48
N ALA A 96 6.62 -17.64 6.13
CA ALA A 96 5.29 -18.25 6.29
C ALA A 96 4.64 -18.62 4.94
N PHE A 97 4.88 -17.82 3.90
CA PHE A 97 4.32 -18.02 2.56
C PHE A 97 5.11 -18.98 1.67
N SER A 98 6.34 -19.39 2.03
CA SER A 98 7.16 -20.26 1.17
C SER A 98 6.52 -21.63 0.95
N ASP A 99 5.76 -22.10 1.94
CA ASP A 99 5.16 -23.43 1.97
C ASP A 99 3.68 -23.43 1.52
N VAL A 100 3.13 -22.25 1.21
CA VAL A 100 1.77 -22.10 0.70
C VAL A 100 1.70 -22.59 -0.73
N ARG A 101 0.74 -23.49 -1.02
CA ARG A 101 0.56 -24.05 -2.37
C ARG A 101 -0.54 -23.30 -3.12
N PRO A 102 -0.19 -22.40 -4.05
CA PRO A 102 -1.17 -21.69 -4.86
C PRO A 102 -2.01 -22.61 -5.73
N SER A 103 -3.19 -22.13 -6.13
CA SER A 103 -3.93 -22.78 -7.19
C SER A 103 -3.20 -22.67 -8.53
N PRO A 104 -3.17 -23.75 -9.33
CA PRO A 104 -2.68 -23.69 -10.70
C PRO A 104 -3.41 -22.60 -11.50
N GLY A 105 -2.65 -21.83 -12.27
CA GLY A 105 -3.20 -20.80 -13.16
C GLY A 105 -3.93 -19.65 -12.47
N GLY A 106 -3.76 -19.46 -11.15
CA GLY A 106 -4.42 -18.38 -10.41
C GLY A 106 -5.93 -18.57 -10.21
N ALA A 107 -6.45 -19.78 -10.43
CA ALA A 107 -7.85 -20.09 -10.13
C ALA A 107 -8.16 -19.93 -8.63
N PRO A 108 -9.40 -19.61 -8.23
CA PRO A 108 -9.78 -19.64 -6.82
C PRO A 108 -9.45 -21.01 -6.19
N PRO A 109 -8.71 -21.09 -5.05
CA PRO A 109 -8.50 -22.34 -4.33
C PRO A 109 -9.79 -23.04 -3.91
N SER A 110 -9.77 -24.37 -3.92
CA SER A 110 -10.80 -25.16 -3.25
C SER A 110 -10.80 -24.87 -1.75
N ARG A 111 -11.92 -25.16 -1.07
CA ARG A 111 -12.01 -24.96 0.38
C ARG A 111 -10.91 -25.75 1.10
N GLU A 112 -10.66 -27.00 0.72
CA GLU A 112 -9.61 -27.83 1.37
C GLU A 112 -8.22 -27.23 1.19
N ARG A 113 -7.89 -26.77 -0.03
CA ARG A 113 -6.58 -26.15 -0.30
C ARG A 113 -6.41 -24.86 0.47
N ALA A 114 -7.45 -24.03 0.52
CA ALA A 114 -7.44 -22.84 1.34
C ALA A 114 -7.13 -23.26 2.80
N MET A 115 -7.97 -24.09 3.43
CA MET A 115 -7.73 -24.52 4.82
C MET A 115 -6.30 -25.06 5.06
N SER A 116 -5.78 -25.90 4.16
CA SER A 116 -4.40 -26.41 4.26
C SER A 116 -3.34 -25.30 4.17
N ASN A 117 -3.48 -24.37 3.23
CA ASN A 117 -2.56 -23.23 3.12
C ASN A 117 -2.57 -22.35 4.37
N LYS A 118 -3.74 -22.17 5.00
CA LYS A 118 -3.87 -21.40 6.23
C LYS A 118 -3.31 -22.13 7.43
N GLU A 119 -3.49 -23.44 7.51
CA GLU A 119 -2.80 -24.24 8.51
C GLU A 119 -1.26 -24.07 8.40
N THR A 120 -0.72 -24.09 7.18
CA THR A 120 0.70 -23.83 6.93
C THR A 120 1.13 -22.44 7.40
N LEU A 121 0.38 -21.40 7.05
CA LEU A 121 0.65 -20.03 7.49
C LEU A 121 0.64 -19.90 9.01
N MET A 122 -0.37 -20.48 9.66
CA MET A 122 -0.53 -20.37 11.10
C MET A 122 0.59 -21.11 11.87
N LYS A 123 1.25 -22.12 11.29
CA LYS A 123 2.41 -22.78 11.93
C LYS A 123 3.56 -21.81 12.18
N VAL A 124 3.78 -20.86 11.27
CA VAL A 124 4.84 -19.85 11.39
C VAL A 124 4.34 -18.61 12.14
N LEU A 125 3.10 -18.17 11.88
CA LEU A 125 2.58 -16.90 12.39
C LEU A 125 2.01 -16.98 13.82
N ALA A 126 1.41 -18.11 14.23
CA ALA A 126 0.82 -18.24 15.56
C ALA A 126 1.83 -18.06 16.71
N PRO A 127 3.09 -18.54 16.62
CA PRO A 127 4.14 -18.24 17.61
C PRO A 127 4.42 -16.74 17.81
N HIS A 128 4.12 -15.90 16.81
CA HIS A 128 4.24 -14.44 16.92
C HIS A 128 2.98 -13.77 17.50
N GLY A 129 2.02 -14.56 18.00
CA GLY A 129 0.76 -14.06 18.57
C GLY A 129 -0.27 -13.62 17.53
N ILE A 130 -0.06 -13.97 16.26
CA ILE A 130 -1.00 -13.65 15.18
C ILE A 130 -2.17 -14.63 15.23
N THR A 131 -3.38 -14.10 15.23
CA THR A 131 -4.59 -14.92 15.12
C THR A 131 -5.01 -15.11 13.67
N ASN A 132 -5.84 -16.12 13.50
CA ASN A 132 -6.48 -16.45 12.24
C ASN A 132 -7.29 -15.28 11.66
N GLU A 133 -8.02 -14.59 12.54
CA GLU A 133 -8.86 -13.44 12.23
C GLU A 133 -8.01 -12.22 11.88
N GLN A 134 -6.87 -12.03 12.56
CA GLN A 134 -5.93 -10.97 12.23
C GLN A 134 -5.33 -11.19 10.84
N LEU A 135 -4.89 -12.41 10.54
CA LEU A 135 -4.39 -12.78 9.22
C LEU A 135 -5.43 -12.50 8.13
N ASP A 136 -6.67 -12.93 8.34
CA ASP A 136 -7.77 -12.69 7.39
C ASP A 136 -8.03 -11.19 7.21
N THR A 137 -8.08 -10.42 8.30
CA THR A 137 -8.35 -8.97 8.27
C THR A 137 -7.30 -8.24 7.45
N VAL A 138 -6.02 -8.43 7.77
CA VAL A 138 -4.92 -7.76 7.07
C VAL A 138 -4.85 -8.21 5.61
N SER A 139 -4.99 -9.50 5.34
CA SER A 139 -4.93 -10.04 3.98
C SER A 139 -6.09 -9.54 3.11
N ASN A 140 -7.28 -9.39 3.70
CA ASN A 140 -8.43 -8.83 3.02
C ASN A 140 -8.24 -7.35 2.72
N TYR A 141 -7.66 -6.58 3.66
CA TYR A 141 -7.41 -5.16 3.49
C TYR A 141 -6.46 -4.87 2.33
N TYR A 142 -5.35 -5.59 2.23
CA TYR A 142 -4.37 -5.41 1.13
C TYR A 142 -4.68 -6.25 -0.13
N ARG A 143 -5.84 -6.92 -0.20
CA ARG A 143 -6.24 -7.64 -1.41
C ARG A 143 -6.58 -6.63 -2.50
N TYR A 144 -6.02 -6.84 -3.70
CA TYR A 144 -6.31 -6.04 -4.87
C TYR A 144 -6.21 -6.86 -6.16
N ASN A 145 -6.88 -6.42 -7.23
CA ASN A 145 -6.82 -7.05 -8.53
C ASN A 145 -6.11 -6.15 -9.58
N PRO A 146 -4.80 -6.36 -9.86
CA PRO A 146 -4.05 -5.59 -10.86
C PRO A 146 -4.63 -5.73 -12.27
N SER A 147 -5.25 -6.88 -12.61
CA SER A 147 -5.92 -7.07 -13.91
C SER A 147 -7.05 -6.09 -14.15
N ARG A 148 -7.64 -5.57 -13.06
CA ARG A 148 -8.72 -4.57 -13.08
C ARG A 148 -8.20 -3.15 -12.86
N GLY A 149 -6.87 -2.96 -12.79
CA GLY A 149 -6.26 -1.69 -12.42
C GLY A 149 -6.52 -1.27 -10.97
N GLU A 150 -6.95 -2.21 -10.11
CA GLU A 150 -7.11 -1.94 -8.68
C GLU A 150 -5.72 -1.84 -8.01
N MET A 151 -5.67 -1.17 -6.87
CA MET A 151 -4.55 -1.14 -5.94
C MET A 151 -5.10 -1.41 -4.53
N TRP A 152 -4.24 -1.82 -3.60
CA TRP A 152 -4.63 -1.84 -2.19
C TRP A 152 -5.03 -0.43 -1.73
N PRO A 153 -5.74 -0.29 -0.59
CA PRO A 153 -6.11 1.02 -0.06
C PRO A 153 -4.89 1.90 0.19
N THR A 154 -4.89 3.09 -0.41
CA THR A 154 -3.85 4.11 -0.24
C THR A 154 -4.47 5.45 0.11
N ARG A 155 -3.70 6.30 0.76
CA ARG A 155 -4.07 7.68 1.06
C ARG A 155 -2.86 8.56 0.77
N PRO A 156 -2.97 9.57 -0.11
CA PRO A 156 -1.82 10.38 -0.50
C PRO A 156 -1.33 11.24 0.68
N ALA A 157 -0.02 11.33 0.83
CA ALA A 157 0.62 12.25 1.77
C ALA A 157 0.44 13.71 1.32
N LYS A 158 0.46 14.62 2.30
CA LYS A 158 0.41 16.08 2.13
C LYS A 158 1.52 16.70 2.95
N ALA A 159 2.29 17.57 2.31
CA ALA A 159 3.35 18.32 2.96
C ALA A 159 3.51 19.69 2.30
N VAL A 160 4.14 20.60 3.04
CA VAL A 160 4.50 21.94 2.61
C VAL A 160 6.00 22.10 2.74
N ALA A 161 6.67 22.54 1.67
CA ALA A 161 8.07 22.91 1.70
C ALA A 161 8.18 24.40 2.06
N ILE A 162 9.11 24.72 2.95
CA ILE A 162 9.47 26.10 3.30
C ILE A 162 10.69 26.48 2.48
N VAL A 163 10.51 27.42 1.56
CA VAL A 163 11.51 27.84 0.58
C VAL A 163 11.99 29.24 0.91
N GLU A 164 13.30 29.44 0.95
CA GLU A 164 13.95 30.73 1.18
C GLU A 164 15.03 30.92 0.12
N ASN A 165 15.02 32.07 -0.57
CA ASN A 165 15.94 32.38 -1.66
C ASN A 165 16.01 31.30 -2.76
N GLY A 166 14.88 30.63 -3.04
CA GLY A 166 14.79 29.57 -4.05
C GLY A 166 15.35 28.21 -3.61
N VAL A 167 15.68 28.03 -2.33
CA VAL A 167 16.19 26.78 -1.75
C VAL A 167 15.22 26.26 -0.69
N VAL A 168 14.98 24.95 -0.66
CA VAL A 168 14.17 24.33 0.39
C VAL A 168 14.96 24.32 1.70
N THR A 169 14.38 24.89 2.76
CA THR A 169 14.98 24.96 4.10
C THR A 169 14.42 23.90 5.05
N SER A 170 13.14 23.54 4.90
CA SER A 170 12.45 22.54 5.73
C SER A 170 11.18 22.04 5.06
N PHE A 171 10.64 20.94 5.60
CA PHE A 171 9.37 20.35 5.21
C PHE A 171 8.44 20.26 6.42
N GLU A 172 7.16 20.56 6.21
CA GLU A 172 6.09 20.38 7.17
C GLU A 172 5.10 19.35 6.61
N ILE A 173 5.07 18.16 7.20
CA ILE A 173 4.12 17.10 6.82
C ILE A 173 2.80 17.38 7.54
N THR A 174 1.73 17.61 6.77
CA THR A 174 0.39 17.87 7.31
C THR A 174 -0.48 16.61 7.33
N ASP A 175 -0.19 15.65 6.44
CA ASP A 175 -0.75 14.29 6.44
C ASP A 175 0.32 13.33 5.91
N GLY A 176 0.71 12.31 6.68
CA GLY A 176 1.67 11.30 6.24
C GLY A 176 1.12 10.36 5.17
N GLY A 177 -0.20 10.36 4.94
CA GLY A 177 -0.84 9.39 4.06
C GLY A 177 -0.80 7.98 4.62
N ALA A 178 -1.03 6.99 3.76
CA ALA A 178 -0.93 5.56 4.08
C ALA A 178 -0.84 4.70 2.81
N GLY A 179 -0.33 3.48 2.97
CA GLY A 179 -0.27 2.50 1.90
C GLY A 179 0.97 2.60 1.00
N TYR A 180 1.96 3.42 1.36
CA TYR A 180 3.25 3.46 0.67
C TYR A 180 4.07 2.20 1.02
N SER A 181 4.35 1.36 0.02
CA SER A 181 5.20 0.16 0.17
C SER A 181 6.67 0.43 -0.11
N SER A 182 6.98 1.59 -0.68
CA SER A 182 8.30 2.10 -1.01
C SER A 182 8.33 3.63 -0.84
N PRO A 183 9.50 4.25 -0.61
CA PRO A 183 9.58 5.70 -0.52
C PRO A 183 9.05 6.40 -1.78
N PRO A 184 8.08 7.33 -1.69
CA PRO A 184 7.60 8.08 -2.84
C PRO A 184 8.63 9.10 -3.32
N SER A 185 8.55 9.48 -4.59
CA SER A 185 9.28 10.61 -5.15
C SER A 185 8.62 11.92 -4.76
N VAL A 186 9.44 12.89 -4.34
CA VAL A 186 9.01 14.19 -3.83
C VAL A 186 9.50 15.30 -4.76
N THR A 187 8.58 16.15 -5.21
CA THR A 187 8.88 17.33 -6.04
C THR A 187 8.35 18.60 -5.38
N VAL A 188 9.12 19.68 -5.45
CA VAL A 188 8.68 21.02 -5.00
C VAL A 188 8.58 21.94 -6.21
N PRO A 189 7.37 22.28 -6.69
CA PRO A 189 7.20 23.12 -7.87
C PRO A 189 7.92 24.47 -7.75
N GLY A 190 8.63 24.87 -8.79
CA GLY A 190 9.35 26.16 -8.84
C GLY A 190 10.69 26.18 -8.09
N VAL A 191 11.11 25.05 -7.50
CA VAL A 191 12.42 24.89 -6.88
C VAL A 191 13.17 23.76 -7.58
N ALA A 192 14.49 23.92 -7.76
CA ALA A 192 15.30 22.84 -8.30
C ALA A 192 15.23 21.63 -7.36
N ASN A 193 14.94 20.44 -7.91
CA ASN A 193 14.84 19.23 -7.12
C ASN A 193 16.19 18.90 -6.48
N ALA A 194 16.26 18.97 -5.16
CA ALA A 194 17.33 18.34 -4.40
C ALA A 194 17.13 16.81 -4.40
N ALA A 195 18.19 16.06 -4.15
CA ALA A 195 18.01 14.66 -3.77
C ALA A 195 17.29 14.64 -2.41
N LEU A 196 16.09 14.05 -2.38
CA LEU A 196 15.26 13.97 -1.18
C LEU A 196 15.14 12.51 -0.76
N GLU A 197 15.32 12.26 0.53
CA GLU A 197 15.08 10.95 1.13
C GLU A 197 13.77 11.01 1.92
N VAL A 198 12.85 10.07 1.64
CA VAL A 198 11.58 9.96 2.35
C VAL A 198 11.63 8.77 3.31
N GLN A 199 11.32 9.04 4.58
CA GLN A 199 11.22 8.00 5.60
C GLN A 199 9.76 7.58 5.79
N LEU A 200 9.54 6.27 5.79
CA LEU A 200 8.23 5.66 6.01
C LEU A 200 8.14 5.02 7.39
N SER A 201 6.94 5.05 7.96
CA SER A 201 6.59 4.28 9.16
C SER A 201 5.67 3.13 8.81
N PHE A 202 5.99 1.95 9.35
CA PHE A 202 5.22 0.74 9.18
C PHE A 202 4.73 0.23 10.53
N GLY A 203 3.49 -0.27 10.59
CA GLY A 203 2.89 -0.74 11.83
C GLY A 203 1.53 -1.41 11.66
N LYS A 204 0.89 -1.71 12.79
CA LYS A 204 -0.36 -2.50 12.86
C LYS A 204 -1.62 -1.73 12.45
N GLN A 205 -1.59 -0.40 12.49
CA GLN A 205 -2.73 0.45 12.14
C GLN A 205 -2.83 0.57 10.62
N LEU A 206 -3.77 -0.17 10.02
CA LEU A 206 -3.88 -0.34 8.56
C LEU A 206 -4.06 0.96 7.77
N ASP A 207 -4.76 1.93 8.37
CA ASP A 207 -5.06 3.24 7.81
C ASP A 207 -3.93 4.27 7.95
N GLN A 208 -2.84 3.90 8.65
CA GLN A 208 -1.63 4.70 8.88
C GLN A 208 -0.34 3.97 8.48
N ASN A 209 -0.44 2.69 8.15
CA ASN A 209 0.70 1.85 7.80
C ASN A 209 1.28 2.27 6.44
N GLY A 210 2.61 2.40 6.37
CA GLY A 210 3.30 2.98 5.22
C GLY A 210 3.01 4.46 5.09
N SER A 211 3.09 5.22 6.18
CA SER A 211 2.93 6.68 6.19
C SER A 211 4.29 7.39 6.08
N VAL A 212 4.32 8.53 5.41
CA VAL A 212 5.48 9.43 5.35
C VAL A 212 5.66 10.12 6.70
N THR A 213 6.86 10.01 7.27
CA THR A 213 7.19 10.58 8.58
C THR A 213 8.30 11.63 8.54
N ALA A 214 9.18 11.57 7.54
CA ALA A 214 10.18 12.60 7.31
C ALA A 214 10.50 12.74 5.84
N ILE A 215 10.92 13.94 5.46
CA ILE A 215 11.49 14.27 4.15
C ILE A 215 12.81 14.98 4.45
N ASN A 216 13.92 14.33 4.14
CA ASN A 216 15.25 14.84 4.37
C ASN A 216 15.86 15.32 3.06
N VAL A 217 16.58 16.43 3.12
CA VAL A 217 17.43 16.87 2.01
C VAL A 217 18.74 16.11 2.13
N GLU A 218 19.07 15.32 1.11
CA GLU A 218 20.35 14.61 1.04
C GLU A 218 21.44 15.65 0.70
N ASN A 219 22.16 16.11 1.73
CA ASN A 219 23.33 16.95 1.53
C ASN A 219 24.45 16.09 0.93
N ARG A 220 24.76 16.30 -0.34
CA ARG A 220 25.96 15.76 -0.98
C ARG A 220 27.14 16.71 -0.83
#